data_AF-D5GD89-F1
#
_entry.id   AF-D5GD89-F1
#
_cell.length_a   1.000
_cell.length_b   1.000
_cell.length_c   1.000
_cell.angle_alpha   90.00
_cell.angle_beta   90.00
_cell.angle_gamma   90.00
#
_symmetry.space_group_name_H-M   'P 1'
#
loop_
_entity.id
_entity.type
_entity.pdbx_description
1 polymer ?
#
loop_
_entity_poly.entity_id
_entity_poly.type
_entity_poly.pdbx_seq_one_letter_code
_entity_poly.pdbx_strand_id
1 'polypeptide(L)' 'MKYHSFALLLTTGSGAQQIRCLTIDGTGMFLCSIYVFV' A
#
# COMPACT_ATOMS: atom_id res chain seq x y z
N MET A 1 -15.01 15.93 -1.39
CA MET A 1 -13.69 15.39 -1.05
C MET A 1 -13.39 14.26 -2.03
N LYS A 2 -12.34 14.34 -2.85
CA LYS A 2 -11.99 13.28 -3.81
C LYS A 2 -10.85 12.44 -3.23
N TYR A 3 -11.13 11.19 -2.90
CA TYR A 3 -10.15 10.26 -2.37
C TYR A 3 -9.12 9.90 -3.45
N HIS A 4 -7.83 10.00 -3.14
CA HIS A 4 -6.76 9.45 -3.97
C HIS A 4 -6.12 8.28 -3.25
N SER A 5 -6.00 7.15 -3.94
CA SER A 5 -5.35 5.95 -3.41
C SER A 5 -4.18 5.56 -4.30
N PHE A 6 -3.06 5.25 -3.67
CA PHE A 6 -1.86 4.75 -4.31
C PHE A 6 -1.56 3.35 -3.75
N ALA A 7 -1.24 2.40 -4.63
CA ALA A 7 -0.81 1.07 -4.25
C ALA A 7 0.56 0.78 -4.86
N LEU A 8 1.47 0.27 -4.04
CA LEU A 8 2.81 -0.14 -4.43
C LEU A 8 2.97 -1.63 -4.12
N LEU A 9 3.36 -2.40 -5.13
CA LEU A 9 3.81 -3.78 -4.97
C LEU A 9 5.33 -3.79 -4.87
N LEU A 10 5.83 -4.25 -3.73
CA LEU A 10 7.25 -4.47 -3.48
C LEU A 10 7.51 -5.96 -3.56
N THR A 11 8.39 -6.36 -4.48
CA THR A 11 8.91 -7.72 -4.54
C THR A 11 10.28 -7.72 -3.89
N THR A 12 10.44 -8.51 -2.83
CA THR A 12 11.73 -8.68 -2.16
C THR A 12 12.58 -9.73 -2.88
N GLY A 13 13.90 -9.67 -2.71
CA GLY A 13 14.83 -10.63 -3.34
C GLY A 13 14.62 -12.10 -2.92
N SER A 14 13.85 -12.35 -1.85
CA SER A 14 13.47 -13.69 -1.39
C SER A 14 12.15 -14.20 -2.01
N GLY A 15 11.53 -13.45 -2.91
CA GLY A 15 10.24 -13.81 -3.53
C GLY A 15 9.01 -13.40 -2.72
N ALA A 16 9.18 -12.89 -1.49
CA ALA A 16 8.06 -12.36 -0.72
C ALA A 16 7.55 -11.05 -1.34
N GLN A 17 6.23 -10.91 -1.39
CA GLN A 17 5.55 -9.73 -1.92
C GLN A 17 4.97 -8.90 -0.77
N GLN A 18 5.15 -7.59 -0.85
CA GLN A 18 4.53 -6.66 0.08
C GLN A 18 3.67 -5.67 -0.70
N ILE A 19 2.39 -5.57 -0.35
CA ILE A 19 1.50 -4.55 -0.87
C ILE A 19 1.44 -3.42 0.16
N ARG A 20 1.76 -2.20 -0.28
CA ARG A 20 1.57 -0.98 0.52
C ARG A 20 0.55 -0.08 -0.16
N CYS A 21 -0.43 0.38 0.61
CA CYS A 21 -1.40 1.35 0.12
C CYS A 21 -1.44 2.59 1.00
N LEU A 22 -1.61 3.73 0.33
CA LEU A 22 -1.79 5.04 0.92
C LEU A 22 -3.04 5.68 0.32
N THR A 23 -4.00 6.02 1.18
CA THR A 23 -5.20 6.76 0.79
C THR A 23 -5.18 8.13 1.44
N ILE A 24 -5.40 9.17 0.64
CA ILE A 24 -5.46 10.57 1.08
C ILE A 24 -6.86 11.09 0.75
N ASP A 25 -7.55 11.64 1.75
CA ASP A 25 -8.94 12.09 1.63
C ASP A 25 -9.16 13.60 1.81
N GLY A 26 -8.08 14.37 1.86
CA GLY A 26 -8.12 15.82 2.09
C GLY A 26 -8.30 16.20 3.56
N THR A 27 -8.57 15.24 4.44
CA THR A 27 -8.64 15.41 5.91
C THR A 27 -7.58 14.62 6.66
N GLY A 28 -7.04 13.56 6.04
CA GLY A 28 -5.99 12.73 6.61
C GLY A 28 -5.37 11.75 5.62
N MET A 29 -4.51 10.89 6.18
CA MET A 29 -3.82 9.82 5.47
C MET A 29 -4.12 8.49 6.15
N PHE A 30 -4.54 7.49 5.38
CA PHE A 30 -4.66 6.10 5.82
C PHE A 30 -3.57 5.25 5.17
N LEU A 31 -2.81 4.53 5.99
CA LEU A 31 -1.73 3.66 5.58
C LEU A 31 -2.11 2.21 5.87
N CYS A 32 -1.97 1.33 4.89
CA CYS A 32 -2.12 -0.11 5.08
C CYS A 32 -0.96 -0.87 4.42
N SER A 33 -0.55 -1.98 5.05
CA SER A 33 0.52 -2.83 4.56
C SER A 33 0.14 -4.30 4.73
N ILE A 34 0.19 -5.05 3.65
CA ILE A 34 -0.11 -6.49 3.59
C ILE A 34 1.18 -7.20 3.20
N TYR A 35 1.57 -8.20 3.99
CA TYR A 35 2.70 -9.05 3.70
C TYR A 35 2.20 -10.38 3.14
N VAL A 36 2.63 -10.73 1.93
CA VAL A 36 2.25 -11.96 1.24
C VAL A 36 3.52 -12.79 1.07
N PHE A 37 3.57 -13.92 1.78
CA PHE A 37 4.54 -14.97 1.51
C PHE A 37 3.95 -15.87 0.44
N VAL A 38 4.61 -15.94 -0.71
CA VAL A 38 4.30 -16.90 -1.78
C VAL A 38 5.18 -18.14 -1.59
#